data_AF-A0A1C5MBH7-F1
#
_entry.id   AF-A0A1C5MBH7-F1
#
_cell.length_a   1.000
_cell.length_b   1.000
_cell.length_c   1.000
_cell.angle_alpha   90.00
_cell.angle_beta   90.00
_cell.angle_gamma   90.00
#
_symmetry.space_group_name_H-M   'P 1'
#
loop_
_entity.id
_entity.type
_entity.pdbx_description
1 polymer ?
#
loop_
_entity_poly.entity_id
_entity_poly.type
_entity_poly.pdbx_seq_one_letter_code
_entity_poly.pdbx_strand_id
1 'polypeptide(L)'
;MAAQKAVGRPPKFKDKKEIEEKINAYFEICKGEILKDDNGTPVLNKWGNPVVINKRPPTITGLALALGFTSRQALLNYQAKREFVDTITRAKTKVEAYAEERLFDREGTNGAQFSLRNNFKGWDADKKEEKQITEPVTIINNIPRG
;
A
#
# COMPACT_ATOMS: atom_id res chain seq x y z
N MET A 1 -8.81 -18.39 36.88
CA MET A 1 -8.62 -18.50 35.42
C MET A 1 -7.34 -17.78 35.05
N ALA A 2 -6.37 -18.46 34.43
CA ALA A 2 -5.11 -17.84 34.03
C ALA A 2 -5.33 -17.01 32.77
N ALA A 3 -5.08 -15.70 32.84
CA ALA A 3 -5.07 -14.84 31.66
C ALA A 3 -3.93 -15.29 30.73
N GLN A 4 -4.28 -15.79 29.54
CA GLN A 4 -3.31 -16.12 28.49
C GLN A 4 -2.51 -14.86 28.16
N LYS A 5 -1.22 -14.84 28.50
CA LYS A 5 -0.30 -13.81 28.06
C LYS A 5 -0.12 -13.94 26.55
N ALA A 6 -0.55 -12.94 25.79
CA ALA A 6 -0.29 -12.88 24.36
C ALA A 6 1.23 -12.88 24.12
N VAL A 7 1.74 -13.96 23.53
CA VAL A 7 3.17 -14.15 23.26
C VAL A 7 3.50 -13.49 21.92
N GLY A 8 3.68 -12.17 21.93
CA GLY A 8 3.99 -11.40 20.73
C GLY A 8 4.10 -9.90 21.01
N ARG A 9 4.82 -9.17 20.15
CA ARG A 9 4.86 -7.70 20.22
C ARG A 9 3.41 -7.17 20.14
N PRO A 10 2.99 -6.28 21.05
CA PRO A 10 1.64 -5.74 21.03
C PRO A 10 1.34 -5.10 19.66
N PRO A 11 0.08 -5.18 19.18
CA PRO A 11 -0.34 -4.50 17.97
C PRO A 11 0.04 -3.02 18.00
N LYS A 12 0.46 -2.49 16.85
CA LYS A 12 0.86 -1.08 16.76
C LYS A 12 -0.32 -0.13 16.96
N PHE A 13 -1.49 -0.53 16.49
CA PHE A 13 -2.76 0.17 16.63
C PHE A 13 -3.67 -0.66 17.53
N LYS A 14 -4.35 0.00 18.46
CA LYS A 14 -5.27 -0.67 19.40
C LYS A 14 -6.69 -0.77 18.84
N ASP A 15 -7.07 0.14 17.96
CA ASP A 15 -8.39 0.19 17.37
C ASP A 15 -8.35 0.66 15.90
N LYS A 16 -9.46 0.43 15.20
CA LYS A 16 -9.64 0.77 13.79
C LYS A 16 -9.69 2.28 13.54
N LYS A 17 -10.14 3.07 14.53
CA LYS A 17 -10.30 4.52 14.38
C LYS A 17 -8.95 5.21 14.31
N GLU A 18 -8.01 4.83 15.17
CA GLU A 18 -6.65 5.38 15.20
C GLU A 18 -5.92 5.19 13.86
N ILE A 19 -6.02 4.00 13.26
CA ILE A 19 -5.37 3.73 11.97
C ILE A 19 -6.08 4.50 10.83
N GLU A 20 -7.41 4.61 10.85
CA GLU A 20 -8.17 5.34 9.85
C GLU A 20 -7.85 6.84 9.85
N GLU A 21 -7.70 7.44 11.04
CA GLU A 21 -7.27 8.84 11.19
C GLU A 21 -5.90 9.09 10.56
N LYS A 22 -4.91 8.21 10.82
CA LYS A 22 -3.57 8.35 10.21
C LYS A 22 -3.56 8.09 8.71
N ILE A 23 -4.39 7.16 8.22
CA ILE A 23 -4.60 6.94 6.78
C ILE A 23 -5.14 8.21 6.14
N ASN A 24 -6.20 8.80 6.71
CA ASN A 24 -6.81 10.00 6.17
C ASN A 24 -5.84 11.19 6.19
N ALA A 25 -5.12 11.39 7.30
CA ALA A 25 -4.09 12.41 7.41
C ALA A 25 -3.01 12.28 6.32
N TYR A 26 -2.56 11.06 6.03
CA TYR A 26 -1.61 10.80 4.94
C TYR A 26 -2.15 11.25 3.58
N PHE A 27 -3.39 10.88 3.25
CA PHE A 27 -4.00 11.26 1.97
C PHE A 27 -4.25 12.76 1.87
N GLU A 28 -4.64 13.43 2.96
CA GLU A 28 -4.77 14.90 2.98
C GLU A 28 -3.42 15.57 2.70
N ILE A 29 -2.33 15.11 3.32
CA ILE A 29 -0.99 15.65 3.04
C ILE A 29 -0.60 15.44 1.56
N CYS A 30 -0.97 14.29 0.95
CA CYS A 30 -0.69 14.03 -0.46
C CYS A 30 -1.40 15.01 -1.42
N LYS A 31 -2.55 15.59 -1.03
CA LYS A 31 -3.24 16.61 -1.84
C LYS A 31 -2.42 17.89 -1.99
N GLY A 32 -1.48 18.14 -1.07
CA GLY A 32 -0.74 19.38 -0.97
C GLY A 32 -1.56 20.48 -0.31
N GLU A 33 -1.06 21.70 -0.38
CA GLU A 33 -1.67 22.88 0.25
C GLU A 33 -1.65 24.08 -0.70
N ILE A 34 -2.58 25.00 -0.50
CA ILE A 34 -2.64 26.24 -1.28
C ILE A 34 -1.50 27.14 -0.83
N LEU A 35 -0.66 27.56 -1.77
CA LEU A 35 0.36 28.57 -1.54
C LEU A 35 -0.32 29.90 -1.19
N LYS A 36 0.09 30.48 -0.05
CA LYS A 36 -0.39 31.78 0.42
C LYS A 36 0.78 32.76 0.45
N ASP A 37 0.49 34.04 0.24
CA ASP A 37 1.43 35.13 0.45
C ASP A 37 1.57 35.48 1.94
N ASP A 38 2.38 36.50 2.25
CA ASP A 38 2.63 36.99 3.61
C ASP A 38 1.36 37.49 4.32
N ASN A 39 0.32 37.83 3.57
CA ASN A 39 -0.98 38.29 4.10
C ASN A 39 -1.99 37.13 4.25
N GLY A 40 -1.59 35.89 3.93
CA GLY A 40 -2.45 34.71 3.98
C GLY A 40 -3.41 34.57 2.79
N THR A 41 -3.23 35.38 1.74
CA THR A 41 -4.07 35.35 0.53
C THR A 41 -3.53 34.29 -0.46
N PRO A 42 -4.41 33.47 -1.10
CA PRO A 42 -3.97 32.48 -2.08
C PRO A 42 -3.21 33.11 -3.25
N VAL A 43 -2.00 32.60 -3.52
CA VAL A 43 -1.25 32.94 -4.72
C VAL A 43 -1.92 32.25 -5.92
N LEU A 44 -2.22 33.03 -6.96
CA LEU A 44 -2.89 32.54 -8.17
C LEU A 44 -1.88 32.31 -9.29
N ASN A 45 -2.13 31.31 -10.13
CA ASN A 45 -1.39 31.09 -11.36
C ASN A 45 -1.86 32.05 -12.46
N LYS A 46 -1.21 32.00 -13.64
CA LYS A 46 -1.54 32.87 -14.79
C LYS A 46 -2.97 32.72 -15.34
N TRP A 47 -3.72 31.73 -14.88
CA TRP A 47 -5.12 31.48 -15.25
C TRP A 47 -6.10 31.81 -14.12
N GLY A 48 -5.64 32.44 -13.03
CA GLY A 48 -6.50 32.83 -11.90
C GLY A 48 -6.82 31.70 -10.92
N ASN A 49 -6.22 30.52 -11.05
CA ASN A 49 -6.46 29.40 -10.12
C ASN A 49 -5.41 29.38 -9.00
N PRO A 50 -5.77 29.02 -7.75
CA PRO A 50 -4.81 28.90 -6.66
C PRO A 50 -3.66 27.93 -6.97
N VAL A 51 -2.44 28.34 -6.63
CA VAL A 51 -1.24 27.50 -6.75
C VAL A 51 -1.24 26.49 -5.62
N VAL A 52 -1.17 25.20 -5.96
CA VAL A 52 -1.03 24.12 -4.96
C VAL A 52 0.42 23.67 -4.92
N ILE A 53 1.01 23.68 -3.73
CA ILE A 53 2.38 23.24 -3.45
C ILE A 53 2.38 21.92 -2.67
N ASN A 54 3.52 21.24 -2.63
CA ASN A 54 3.72 19.99 -1.88
C ASN A 54 2.81 18.81 -2.27
N LYS A 55 2.00 18.95 -3.33
CA LYS A 55 1.20 17.88 -3.90
C LYS A 55 2.11 16.74 -4.36
N ARG A 56 1.78 15.51 -3.95
CA ARG A 56 2.58 14.34 -4.28
C ARG A 56 1.72 13.10 -4.49
N PRO A 57 2.15 12.16 -5.35
CA PRO A 57 1.44 10.91 -5.54
C PRO A 57 1.38 10.11 -4.23
N PRO A 58 0.21 9.60 -3.80
CA PRO A 58 0.17 8.61 -2.75
C PRO A 58 0.82 7.32 -3.24
N THR A 59 1.65 6.71 -2.39
CA THR A 59 2.30 5.41 -2.64
C THR A 59 2.07 4.44 -1.47
N ILE A 60 2.23 3.13 -1.72
CA ILE A 60 2.13 2.11 -0.66
C ILE A 60 3.21 2.31 0.41
N THR A 61 4.43 2.62 0.00
CA THR A 61 5.53 2.87 0.94
C THR A 61 5.29 4.14 1.74
N GLY A 62 4.80 5.22 1.12
CA GLY A 62 4.44 6.44 1.84
C GLY A 62 3.33 6.20 2.86
N LEU A 63 2.32 5.39 2.51
CA LEU A 63 1.26 4.97 3.43
C LEU A 63 1.84 4.18 4.61
N ALA A 64 2.74 3.24 4.34
CA ALA A 64 3.41 2.45 5.39
C ALA A 64 4.20 3.35 6.35
N LEU A 65 4.95 4.32 5.83
CA LEU A 65 5.73 5.29 6.61
C LEU A 65 4.83 6.21 7.44
N ALA A 66 3.71 6.69 6.89
CA ALA A 66 2.77 7.54 7.63
C ALA A 66 2.10 6.80 8.79
N LEU A 67 1.88 5.49 8.63
CA LEU A 67 1.46 4.59 9.70
C LEU A 67 2.61 4.18 10.64
N GLY A 68 3.83 4.63 10.34
CA GLY A 68 5.09 4.40 11.04
C GLY A 68 5.59 2.96 10.97
N PHE A 69 5.18 2.19 9.96
CA PHE A 69 5.83 0.92 9.67
C PHE A 69 7.22 1.16 9.11
N THR A 70 8.15 0.25 9.38
CA THR A 70 9.53 0.34 8.89
C THR A 70 9.68 -0.07 7.43
N SER A 71 8.66 -0.72 6.86
CA SER A 71 8.68 -1.17 5.47
C SER A 71 7.27 -1.39 4.93
N ARG A 72 7.16 -1.48 3.59
CA ARG A 72 5.95 -1.94 2.90
C ARG A 72 5.52 -3.33 3.41
N GLN A 73 6.47 -4.26 3.58
CA GLN A 73 6.14 -5.62 4.01
C GLN A 73 5.51 -5.63 5.41
N ALA A 74 5.96 -4.75 6.32
CA ALA A 74 5.37 -4.64 7.64
C ALA A 74 3.90 -4.18 7.59
N LEU A 75 3.54 -3.27 6.67
CA LEU A 75 2.13 -2.91 6.41
C LEU A 75 1.32 -4.10 5.90
N LEU A 76 1.87 -4.86 4.93
CA LEU A 76 1.18 -6.04 4.36
C LEU A 76 0.98 -7.16 5.40
N ASN A 77 1.97 -7.40 6.25
CA ASN A 77 1.85 -8.34 7.36
C ASN A 77 0.78 -7.87 8.36
N TYR A 78 0.67 -6.56 8.60
CA TYR A 78 -0.34 -6.01 9.49
C TYR A 78 -1.76 -6.10 8.90
N GLN A 79 -1.91 -5.96 7.58
CA GLN A 79 -3.17 -6.15 6.86
C GLN A 79 -3.79 -7.53 7.10
N ALA A 80 -2.97 -8.57 7.34
CA ALA A 80 -3.48 -9.92 7.60
C ALA A 80 -4.29 -10.05 8.90
N LYS A 81 -4.28 -9.04 9.77
CA LYS A 81 -5.09 -9.00 10.99
C LYS A 81 -6.55 -8.67 10.64
N ARG A 82 -7.48 -9.52 11.09
CA ARG A 82 -8.93 -9.38 10.84
C ARG A 82 -9.50 -8.00 11.18
N GLU A 83 -9.00 -7.37 12.23
CA GLU A 83 -9.47 -6.05 12.68
C GLU A 83 -9.11 -4.90 11.71
N PHE A 84 -8.06 -5.08 10.91
CA PHE A 84 -7.46 -4.02 10.08
C PHE A 84 -7.51 -4.31 8.59
N VAL A 85 -7.90 -5.53 8.19
CA VAL A 85 -7.88 -5.99 6.80
C VAL A 85 -8.67 -5.06 5.89
N ASP A 86 -9.90 -4.70 6.24
CA ASP A 86 -10.76 -3.85 5.41
C ASP A 86 -10.21 -2.43 5.30
N THR A 87 -9.76 -1.86 6.42
CA THR A 87 -9.27 -0.48 6.50
C THR A 87 -8.00 -0.30 5.67
N ILE A 88 -7.05 -1.24 5.78
CA ILE A 88 -5.81 -1.20 5.02
C ILE A 88 -6.06 -1.55 3.56
N THR A 89 -6.93 -2.51 3.26
CA THR A 89 -7.29 -2.84 1.87
C THR A 89 -7.89 -1.62 1.16
N ARG A 90 -8.86 -0.94 1.79
CA ARG A 90 -9.44 0.29 1.26
C ARG A 90 -8.39 1.39 1.04
N ALA A 91 -7.46 1.56 1.98
CA ALA A 91 -6.37 2.52 1.83
C ALA A 91 -5.46 2.19 0.64
N LYS A 92 -5.13 0.91 0.45
CA LYS A 92 -4.36 0.46 -0.71
C LYS A 92 -5.12 0.68 -2.02
N THR A 93 -6.42 0.38 -2.07
CA THR A 93 -7.25 0.64 -3.25
C THR A 93 -7.28 2.12 -3.63
N LYS A 94 -7.22 3.05 -2.67
CA LYS A 94 -7.06 4.48 -3.00
C LYS A 94 -5.72 4.80 -3.68
N VAL A 95 -4.64 4.13 -3.27
CA VAL A 95 -3.34 4.24 -3.95
C VAL A 95 -3.39 3.60 -5.34
N GLU A 96 -4.09 2.48 -5.48
CA GLU A 96 -4.32 1.80 -6.75
C GLU A 96 -5.07 2.70 -7.73
N ALA A 97 -6.23 3.22 -7.33
CA ALA A 97 -7.04 4.13 -8.14
C ALA A 97 -6.25 5.36 -8.59
N TYR A 98 -5.46 5.97 -7.69
CA TYR A 98 -4.58 7.08 -8.09
C TYR A 98 -3.57 6.65 -9.18
N ALA A 99 -2.93 5.49 -9.02
CA ALA A 99 -1.97 5.00 -10.00
C ALA A 99 -2.66 4.63 -11.33
N GLU A 100 -3.86 4.05 -11.29
CA GLU A 100 -4.71 3.78 -12.46
C GLU A 100 -5.05 5.06 -13.22
N GLU A 101 -5.53 6.10 -12.53
CA GLU A 101 -5.84 7.40 -13.14
C GLU A 101 -4.61 8.01 -13.82
N ARG A 102 -3.43 7.88 -13.21
CA ARG A 102 -2.15 8.35 -13.78
C ARG A 102 -1.74 7.60 -15.05
N LEU A 103 -2.37 6.48 -15.41
CA LEU A 103 -2.13 5.83 -16.70
C LEU A 103 -2.56 6.72 -17.88
N PHE A 104 -3.60 7.54 -17.68
CA PHE A 104 -4.14 8.45 -18.70
C PHE A 104 -3.33 9.76 -18.82
N ASP A 105 -2.40 10.00 -17.89
CA ASP A 105 -1.53 11.16 -17.91
C ASP A 105 -0.21 10.85 -18.63
N ARG A 106 0.06 11.57 -19.74
CA ARG A 106 1.22 11.32 -20.61
C ARG A 106 2.58 11.29 -19.88
N GLU A 107 2.71 12.06 -18.80
CA GLU A 107 3.93 12.14 -17.99
C GLU A 107 3.99 11.11 -16.85
N GLY A 108 2.85 10.51 -16.49
CA GLY A 108 2.72 9.62 -15.33
C GLY A 108 2.71 8.13 -15.65
N THR A 109 2.46 7.75 -16.90
CA THR A 109 2.11 6.37 -17.28
C THR A 109 3.18 5.34 -16.88
N ASN A 110 4.47 5.60 -17.11
CA ASN A 110 5.52 4.61 -16.80
C ASN A 110 5.64 4.32 -15.30
N GLY A 111 5.60 5.37 -14.46
CA GLY A 111 5.64 5.21 -13.01
C GLY A 111 4.37 4.53 -12.48
N ALA A 112 3.21 4.87 -13.05
CA ALA A 112 1.93 4.24 -12.75
C ALA A 112 1.95 2.74 -13.05
N GLN A 113 2.33 2.34 -14.27
CA GLN A 113 2.43 0.93 -14.66
C GLN A 113 3.38 0.14 -13.75
N PHE A 114 4.55 0.72 -13.43
CA PHE A 114 5.49 0.10 -12.50
C PHE A 114 4.89 -0.08 -11.11
N SER A 115 4.23 0.96 -10.58
CA SER A 115 3.59 0.91 -9.26
C SER A 115 2.51 -0.18 -9.21
N LEU A 116 1.65 -0.23 -10.23
CA LEU A 116 0.54 -1.17 -10.34
C LEU A 116 1.02 -2.63 -10.33
N ARG A 117 1.94 -2.98 -11.24
CA ARG A 117 2.56 -4.30 -11.34
C ARG A 117 3.25 -4.77 -10.05
N ASN A 118 3.94 -3.86 -9.36
CA ASN A 118 4.77 -4.23 -8.20
C ASN A 118 4.03 -4.23 -6.86
N ASN A 119 2.82 -3.65 -6.78
CA ASN A 119 2.12 -3.46 -5.51
C ASN A 119 0.72 -4.07 -5.46
N PHE A 120 0.13 -4.39 -6.61
CA PHE A 120 -1.27 -4.83 -6.71
C PHE A 120 -1.37 -6.13 -7.51
N LYS A 121 -2.19 -7.06 -7.01
CA LYS A 121 -2.40 -8.36 -7.68
C LYS A 121 -3.26 -8.15 -8.92
N GLY A 122 -2.96 -8.88 -10.01
CA GLY A 122 -3.73 -8.83 -11.26
C GLY A 122 -3.22 -7.82 -12.29
N TRP A 123 -2.25 -6.97 -11.94
CA TRP A 123 -1.65 -5.99 -12.85
C TRP A 123 -0.46 -6.52 -13.67
N ASP A 124 0.03 -7.72 -13.34
CA ASP A 124 1.10 -8.40 -14.06
C ASP A 124 0.51 -9.25 -15.21
N ALA A 125 0.29 -8.64 -16.37
CA ALA A 125 -0.24 -9.33 -17.56
C ALA A 125 0.70 -10.46 -18.10
N ASP A 126 2.00 -10.39 -17.76
CA ASP A 126 3.05 -11.25 -18.37
C ASP A 126 3.63 -12.33 -17.43
N LYS A 127 3.17 -12.42 -16.17
CA LYS A 127 3.62 -13.49 -15.27
C LYS A 127 2.90 -14.78 -15.64
N LYS A 128 3.53 -15.59 -16.49
CA LYS A 128 3.15 -17.01 -16.67
C LYS A 128 3.04 -17.64 -15.28
N GLU A 129 1.90 -18.25 -14.98
CA GLU A 129 1.75 -19.06 -13.78
C GLU A 129 2.87 -20.10 -13.76
N GLU A 130 3.78 -20.02 -12.80
CA GLU A 130 4.68 -21.13 -12.52
C GLU A 130 3.80 -22.30 -12.07
N LYS A 131 3.55 -23.24 -12.98
CA LYS A 131 2.93 -24.51 -12.65
C LYS A 131 3.77 -25.14 -11.56
N GLN A 132 3.22 -25.26 -10.35
CA GLN A 132 3.80 -26.08 -9.31
C GLN A 132 3.78 -27.53 -9.84
N ILE A 133 4.94 -28.06 -10.19
CA ILE A 133 5.10 -29.49 -10.48
C ILE A 133 5.01 -30.20 -9.13
N THR A 134 3.80 -30.55 -8.71
CA THR A 134 3.58 -31.49 -7.61
C THR A 134 3.57 -32.90 -8.21
N GLU A 135 4.74 -33.46 -8.51
CA GLU A 135 4.86 -34.90 -8.64
C GLU A 135 5.34 -35.49 -7.31
N PRO A 136 4.64 -36.49 -6.74
CA PRO A 136 5.12 -37.16 -5.55
C PRO A 136 6.35 -38.01 -5.92
N VAL A 137 7.51 -37.67 -5.37
CA VAL A 137 8.71 -38.52 -5.44
C VAL A 137 8.38 -39.84 -4.74
N THR A 138 8.18 -40.90 -5.51
CA THR A 138 8.00 -42.25 -4.99
C THR A 138 9.38 -42.93 -5.00
N ILE A 139 10.08 -42.93 -3.86
CA ILE A 139 11.29 -43.73 -3.70
C ILE A 139 10.87 -45.19 -3.48
N ILE A 140 10.84 -45.97 -4.56
CA ILE A 140 10.75 -47.43 -4.50
C ILE A 140 12.15 -48.00 -4.27
N ASN A 141 12.53 -48.21 -3.02
CA ASN A 141 13.65 -49.09 -2.67
C ASN A 141 13.19 -50.55 -2.89
N ASN A 142 13.51 -51.12 -4.04
CA ASN A 142 13.32 -52.54 -4.29
C ASN A 142 14.67 -53.18 -4.65
N ILE A 143 15.44 -53.57 -3.63
CA ILE A 143 16.56 -54.50 -3.78
C ILE A 143 16.25 -55.73 -2.92
N PRO A 144 15.65 -56.79 -3.49
CA PRO A 144 15.62 -58.11 -2.85
C PRO A 144 17.01 -58.75 -2.95
N ARG A 145 17.45 -59.37 -1.86
CA ARG A 145 18.67 -60.18 -1.80
C ARG A 145 18.49 -61.47 -2.62
N GLY A 146 19.48 -61.80 -3.43
CA GLY A 146 19.72 -63.11 -4.03
C GLY A 146 21.22 -63.31 -4.12
#